data_AF-A0A7R9H8S2-F1
#
_entry.id   AF-A0A7R9H8S2-F1
#
_cell.length_a   1.000
_cell.length_b   1.000
_cell.length_c   1.000
_cell.angle_alpha   90.00
_cell.angle_beta   90.00
_cell.angle_gamma   90.00
#
_symmetry.space_group_name_H-M   'P 1'
#
loop_
_entity.id
_entity.type
_entity.pdbx_description
1 polymer ?
#
loop_
_entity_poly.entity_id
_entity_poly.type
_entity_poly.pdbx_seq_one_letter_code
_entity_poly.pdbx_strand_id
1 'polypeptide(L)'
;MIGTSHVNSYLEGNDDCCVCTDKALLRQPSTTEYLPGMLHADSPSGLLPQFPSWSLICLGPSSLYSHNLGLQDQQQAGLLGGSAYLLPWDVTVRLQHHSKERGNSWPAVGDQFRHKQAPGQHTILRGRKTKTGNKDLSEFVVKIFIGVEYECPRGHRFMCSAPDKVLKTTGSGLVKDNGNKVTGSDMPLYFPCPCRNAKPLVAQLMRIHVVTPKAPIHVTLNPKVQPAPAPCPVFITGFEQPIRLSQSAYWVLRLPYVYVGDHGPYVTPKEPVPLNYGRLLAGMYSITEVAPEEK
;
A
#
# COMPACT_ATOMS: atom_id res chain seq x y z
N MET A 1 47.86 -88.68 -9.71
CA MET A 1 48.96 -87.78 -9.30
C MET A 1 48.56 -86.34 -9.60
N ILE A 2 47.94 -85.66 -8.64
CA ILE A 2 46.49 -85.55 -8.40
C ILE A 2 46.27 -84.03 -8.27
N GLY A 3 45.30 -83.32 -8.81
CA GLY A 3 44.05 -83.65 -9.49
C GLY A 3 43.35 -82.30 -9.82
N THR A 4 42.32 -82.27 -10.68
CA THR A 4 40.91 -82.24 -10.23
C THR A 4 40.67 -81.12 -9.22
N SER A 5 39.86 -80.08 -9.46
CA SER A 5 38.42 -80.09 -9.78
C SER A 5 37.71 -79.15 -8.81
N HIS A 6 36.51 -78.71 -9.16
CA HIS A 6 35.39 -78.41 -8.23
C HIS A 6 35.54 -77.14 -7.35
N VAL A 7 34.52 -76.38 -6.97
CA VAL A 7 33.05 -76.50 -7.08
C VAL A 7 32.41 -75.16 -6.72
N ASN A 8 31.26 -74.87 -7.33
CA ASN A 8 30.28 -73.90 -6.86
C ASN A 8 29.95 -74.11 -5.38
N SER A 9 29.90 -73.05 -4.58
CA SER A 9 29.00 -73.04 -3.44
C SER A 9 28.23 -71.72 -3.42
N TYR A 10 26.97 -71.84 -3.84
CA TYR A 10 25.87 -70.99 -3.41
C TYR A 10 25.94 -70.76 -1.89
N LEU A 11 25.57 -69.56 -1.45
CA LEU A 11 24.44 -69.36 -0.53
C LEU A 11 24.14 -67.86 -0.42
N GLU A 12 22.86 -67.56 -0.62
CA GLU A 12 22.19 -66.27 -0.52
C GLU A 12 22.23 -65.72 0.92
N GLY A 13 22.08 -64.39 1.07
CA GLY A 13 21.69 -63.82 2.36
C GLY A 13 21.87 -62.31 2.50
N ASN A 14 20.82 -61.57 2.15
CA ASN A 14 20.37 -60.28 2.69
C ASN A 14 21.34 -59.08 2.77
N ASP A 15 21.25 -58.20 1.77
CA ASP A 15 21.63 -56.79 1.91
C ASP A 15 20.47 -55.98 2.53
N ASP A 16 20.62 -55.64 3.80
CA ASP A 16 19.81 -54.62 4.49
C ASP A 16 20.11 -53.24 3.90
N CYS A 17 19.06 -52.60 3.36
CA CYS A 17 19.09 -51.23 2.87
C CYS A 17 19.26 -50.22 4.01
N CYS A 18 20.42 -49.57 4.10
CA CYS A 18 20.56 -48.27 4.75
C CYS A 18 20.57 -47.16 3.68
N VAL A 19 19.38 -46.64 3.33
CA VAL A 19 19.27 -45.44 2.49
C VAL A 19 19.64 -44.24 3.35
N CYS A 20 20.83 -43.68 3.08
CA CYS A 20 21.26 -42.39 3.60
C CYS A 20 20.32 -41.32 3.03
N THR A 21 19.43 -40.76 3.85
CA THR A 21 18.66 -39.56 3.51
C THR A 21 19.62 -38.42 3.15
N ASP A 22 19.68 -38.11 1.87
CA ASP A 22 20.41 -36.98 1.31
C ASP A 22 19.77 -35.70 1.85
N LYS A 23 20.44 -35.06 2.81
CA LYS A 23 20.06 -33.73 3.27
C LYS A 23 20.31 -32.79 2.12
N ALA A 24 19.25 -32.44 1.38
CA ALA A 24 19.27 -31.42 0.35
C ALA A 24 20.03 -30.21 0.89
N LEU A 25 21.24 -29.99 0.38
CA LEU A 25 22.06 -28.84 0.70
C LEU A 25 21.28 -27.62 0.20
N LEU A 26 20.61 -26.92 1.13
CA LEU A 26 20.05 -25.60 0.88
C LEU A 26 21.22 -24.69 0.52
N ARG A 27 21.44 -24.52 -0.79
CA ARG A 27 22.44 -23.62 -1.35
C ARG A 27 22.22 -22.26 -0.72
N GLN A 28 23.16 -21.82 0.13
CA GLN A 28 23.13 -20.47 0.66
C GLN A 28 23.18 -19.50 -0.54
N PRO A 29 22.29 -18.50 -0.64
CA PRO A 29 22.37 -17.50 -1.69
C PRO A 29 23.74 -16.83 -1.62
N SER A 30 24.56 -17.07 -2.63
CA SER A 30 25.85 -16.42 -2.78
C SER A 30 25.61 -14.91 -2.88
N THR A 31 26.37 -14.10 -2.13
CA THR A 31 26.36 -12.63 -2.24
C THR A 31 26.92 -12.12 -3.57
N THR A 32 27.27 -13.01 -4.50
CA THR A 32 27.87 -12.70 -5.81
C THR A 32 26.88 -12.86 -6.98
N GLU A 33 25.71 -13.48 -6.78
CA GLU A 33 24.72 -13.68 -7.84
C GLU A 33 23.59 -12.65 -7.73
N TYR A 34 23.44 -11.82 -8.77
CA TYR A 34 22.34 -10.86 -8.91
C TYR A 34 21.36 -11.33 -9.98
N LEU A 35 20.08 -10.95 -9.84
CA LEU A 35 19.12 -11.14 -10.93
C LEU A 35 19.51 -10.25 -12.13
N PRO A 36 19.50 -10.80 -13.37
CA PRO A 36 19.75 -10.02 -14.58
C PRO A 36 18.71 -8.90 -14.79
N GLY A 37 17.47 -9.14 -14.34
CA GLY A 37 16.36 -8.20 -14.41
C GLY A 37 15.97 -7.63 -13.04
N MET A 38 14.78 -7.05 -12.99
CA MET A 38 14.17 -6.58 -11.76
C MET A 38 13.53 -7.74 -10.99
N LEU A 39 13.40 -7.56 -9.69
CA LEU A 39 12.71 -8.51 -8.84
C LEU A 39 11.19 -8.56 -9.13
N HIS A 40 10.65 -9.76 -9.29
CA HIS A 40 9.24 -10.04 -9.48
C HIS A 40 8.79 -11.28 -8.69
N ALA A 41 7.49 -11.57 -8.69
CA ALA A 41 6.87 -12.63 -7.90
C ALA A 41 7.43 -14.03 -8.20
N ASP A 42 7.86 -14.27 -9.44
CA ASP A 42 8.45 -15.55 -9.86
C ASP A 42 9.97 -15.62 -9.68
N SER A 43 10.61 -14.56 -9.16
CA SER A 43 12.06 -14.55 -8.95
C SER A 43 12.49 -15.48 -7.80
N PRO A 44 13.66 -16.14 -7.90
CA PRO A 44 14.21 -16.94 -6.81
C PRO A 44 14.38 -16.14 -5.52
N SER A 45 14.07 -16.77 -4.38
CA SER A 45 14.22 -16.13 -3.06
C SER A 45 15.69 -15.82 -2.74
N GLY A 46 15.92 -14.69 -2.07
CA GLY A 46 17.25 -14.30 -1.57
C GLY A 46 18.18 -13.64 -2.61
N LEU A 47 17.77 -13.56 -3.89
CA LEU A 47 18.53 -12.82 -4.89
C LEU A 47 18.07 -11.36 -4.97
N LEU A 48 19.04 -10.45 -5.09
CA LEU A 48 18.79 -9.03 -5.29
C LEU A 48 18.89 -8.68 -6.78
N PRO A 49 18.13 -7.69 -7.27
CA PRO A 49 18.33 -7.18 -8.62
C PRO A 49 19.68 -6.49 -8.75
N GLN A 50 20.31 -6.59 -9.91
CA GLN A 50 21.60 -5.92 -10.17
C GLN A 50 21.49 -4.39 -10.05
N PHE A 51 20.34 -3.82 -10.40
CA PHE A 51 20.07 -2.38 -10.31
C PHE A 51 18.76 -2.12 -9.57
N PRO A 52 18.76 -1.24 -8.56
CA PRO A 52 17.52 -0.83 -7.90
C PRO A 52 16.69 0.06 -8.83
N SER A 53 15.46 -0.34 -9.12
CA SER A 53 14.56 0.43 -10.01
C SER A 53 13.47 1.21 -9.26
N TRP A 54 13.27 0.92 -7.99
CA TRP A 54 12.33 1.61 -7.10
C TRP A 54 13.09 2.62 -6.23
N SER A 55 12.45 3.75 -5.91
CA SER A 55 13.04 4.72 -4.98
C SER A 55 11.96 5.32 -4.09
N LEU A 56 12.10 5.18 -2.77
CA LEU A 56 11.23 5.79 -1.79
C LEU A 56 11.98 6.90 -1.06
N ILE A 57 11.44 8.12 -1.09
CA ILE A 57 12.10 9.31 -0.56
C ILE A 57 11.17 10.02 0.42
N CYS A 58 11.68 10.32 1.61
CA CYS A 58 11.04 11.27 2.53
C CYS A 58 11.48 12.68 2.11
N LEU A 59 10.54 13.47 1.57
CA LEU A 59 10.81 14.87 1.20
C LEU A 59 10.96 15.78 2.41
N GLY A 60 10.38 15.40 3.55
CA GLY A 60 10.44 16.15 4.78
C GLY A 60 9.10 16.18 5.53
N PRO A 61 8.83 17.25 6.31
CA PRO A 61 7.61 17.35 7.10
C PRO A 61 6.33 17.35 6.22
N SER A 62 5.26 16.80 6.77
CA SER A 62 3.91 16.79 6.16
C SER A 62 3.41 18.18 5.79
N SER A 63 3.86 19.23 6.50
CA SER A 63 3.50 20.63 6.23
C SER A 63 4.03 21.18 4.90
N LEU A 64 4.91 20.45 4.20
CA LEU A 64 5.31 20.77 2.83
C LEU A 64 4.13 20.71 1.85
N TYR A 65 3.09 19.94 2.18
CA TYR A 65 1.83 19.91 1.44
C TYR A 65 0.73 20.68 2.18
N SER A 66 0.00 21.52 1.44
CA SER A 66 -1.20 22.21 1.92
C SER A 66 -2.38 21.85 1.04
N HIS A 67 -3.45 21.31 1.63
CA HIS A 67 -4.66 20.94 0.87
C HIS A 67 -5.36 22.14 0.21
N ASN A 68 -5.18 23.35 0.75
CA ASN A 68 -5.75 24.57 0.18
C ASN A 68 -4.92 25.11 -0.99
N LEU A 69 -3.60 24.92 -0.96
CA LEU A 69 -2.68 25.46 -1.98
C LEU A 69 -2.28 24.43 -3.03
N GLY A 70 -2.37 23.13 -2.72
CA GLY A 70 -1.83 22.06 -3.54
C GLY A 70 -0.32 21.86 -3.34
N LEU A 71 0.32 21.29 -4.35
CA LEU A 71 1.78 21.17 -4.43
C LEU A 71 2.39 22.55 -4.76
N GLN A 72 3.56 22.86 -4.19
CA GLN A 72 4.24 24.15 -4.42
C GLN A 72 4.86 24.22 -5.81
N ASP A 73 5.03 25.42 -6.37
CA ASP A 73 5.52 25.67 -7.74
C ASP A 73 6.80 24.91 -8.11
N GLN A 74 7.74 24.77 -7.18
CA GLN A 74 8.99 23.99 -7.39
C GLN A 74 8.73 22.52 -7.71
N GLN A 75 7.61 21.97 -7.27
CA GLN A 75 7.18 20.59 -7.52
C GLN A 75 6.28 20.47 -8.76
N GLN A 76 5.79 21.60 -9.29
CA GLN A 76 4.81 21.68 -10.38
C GLN A 76 5.42 21.69 -11.79
N ALA A 77 6.74 21.62 -11.96
CA ALA A 77 7.33 21.59 -13.31
C ALA A 77 6.70 20.46 -14.16
N GLY A 78 6.09 20.83 -15.28
CA GLY A 78 5.37 19.92 -16.18
C GLY A 78 3.95 19.52 -15.73
N LEU A 79 3.53 19.85 -14.51
CA LEU A 79 2.23 19.47 -13.96
C LEU A 79 1.10 20.30 -14.59
N LEU A 80 0.10 19.63 -15.13
CA LEU A 80 -1.02 20.28 -15.80
C LEU A 80 -1.89 21.03 -14.79
N GLY A 81 -2.31 22.24 -15.18
CA GLY A 81 -3.11 23.12 -14.34
C GLY A 81 -4.35 22.43 -13.77
N GLY A 82 -4.60 22.65 -12.47
CA GLY A 82 -5.73 22.05 -11.75
C GLY A 82 -5.54 20.59 -11.35
N SER A 83 -4.41 19.94 -11.65
CA SER A 83 -4.10 18.58 -11.20
C SER A 83 -3.08 18.51 -10.06
N ALA A 84 -2.58 19.66 -9.61
CA ALA A 84 -1.51 19.81 -8.61
C ALA A 84 -1.96 19.59 -7.15
N TYR A 85 -2.85 18.63 -6.92
CA TYR A 85 -3.42 18.37 -5.60
C TYR A 85 -3.37 16.87 -5.26
N LEU A 86 -3.40 16.57 -3.97
CA LEU A 86 -3.50 15.23 -3.44
C LEU A 86 -4.93 14.97 -2.95
N LEU A 87 -5.35 13.72 -3.00
CA LEU A 87 -6.68 13.29 -2.59
C LEU A 87 -6.71 13.08 -1.07
N PRO A 88 -7.69 13.65 -0.34
CA PRO A 88 -7.90 13.32 1.05
C PRO A 88 -8.44 11.89 1.17
N TRP A 89 -7.79 11.08 2.00
CA TRP A 89 -8.22 9.74 2.38
C TRP A 89 -8.49 9.72 3.87
N ASP A 90 -9.78 9.67 4.21
CA ASP A 90 -10.25 9.64 5.59
C ASP A 90 -10.26 8.19 6.10
N VAL A 91 -9.58 7.97 7.22
CA VAL A 91 -9.35 6.65 7.81
C VAL A 91 -9.90 6.67 9.22
N THR A 92 -10.77 5.71 9.53
CA THR A 92 -11.31 5.55 10.88
C THR A 92 -10.37 4.65 11.69
N VAL A 93 -9.94 5.15 12.85
CA VAL A 93 -9.03 4.48 13.79
C VAL A 93 -9.82 4.18 15.05
N ARG A 94 -9.71 2.95 15.56
CA ARG A 94 -10.40 2.45 16.74
C ARG A 94 -9.43 2.32 17.90
N LEU A 95 -9.34 3.34 18.75
CA LEU A 95 -8.55 3.29 19.98
C LEU A 95 -8.95 2.07 20.84
N GLN A 96 -8.09 1.06 20.88
CA GLN A 96 -8.28 -0.07 21.78
C GLN A 96 -8.04 0.40 23.22
N HIS A 97 -9.12 0.74 23.93
CA HIS A 97 -9.07 0.91 25.37
C HIS A 97 -8.79 -0.46 26.01
N HIS A 98 -7.57 -0.64 26.53
CA HIS A 98 -7.25 -1.72 27.46
C HIS A 98 -8.06 -1.50 28.75
N SER A 99 -9.34 -1.83 28.71
CA SER A 99 -10.26 -1.86 29.85
C SER A 99 -10.67 -3.29 30.16
N LYS A 100 -9.67 -4.19 30.17
CA LYS A 100 -9.75 -5.42 30.96
C LYS A 100 -8.67 -5.32 32.03
N GLU A 101 -9.13 -5.33 33.28
CA GLU A 101 -8.39 -5.18 34.55
C GLU A 101 -8.26 -3.79 35.18
N ARG A 102 -9.40 -3.17 35.50
CA ARG A 102 -9.69 -2.85 36.91
C ARG A 102 -11.18 -2.55 37.05
N GLY A 103 -11.91 -3.52 37.59
CA GLY A 103 -13.13 -3.18 38.32
C GLY A 103 -12.72 -2.19 39.40
N ASN A 104 -13.22 -0.96 39.30
CA ASN A 104 -13.45 -0.03 40.40
C ASN A 104 -14.23 1.15 39.83
N SER A 105 -15.56 1.00 39.89
CA SER A 105 -16.49 2.09 39.83
C SER A 105 -16.06 3.19 40.80
N TRP A 106 -15.69 4.35 40.30
CA TRP A 106 -15.67 5.56 41.11
C TRP A 106 -17.13 5.93 41.39
N PRO A 107 -17.62 5.93 42.64
CA PRO A 107 -18.95 6.42 42.91
C PRO A 107 -18.93 7.94 42.77
N ALA A 108 -19.83 8.48 41.94
CA ALA A 108 -20.07 9.91 41.92
C ALA A 108 -20.53 10.34 43.31
N VAL A 109 -19.72 11.16 43.98
CA VAL A 109 -20.08 11.80 45.24
C VAL A 109 -21.13 12.85 44.94
N GLY A 110 -22.31 12.68 45.52
CA GLY A 110 -23.34 13.72 45.59
C GLY A 110 -24.65 13.34 44.93
N ASP A 111 -25.46 12.53 45.60
CA ASP A 111 -26.87 12.89 45.86
C ASP A 111 -27.47 11.92 46.88
N GLN A 112 -27.23 12.20 48.16
CA GLN A 112 -28.15 11.79 49.22
C GLN A 112 -28.97 13.01 49.61
N PHE A 113 -30.21 12.75 50.03
CA PHE A 113 -31.26 13.69 50.44
C PHE A 113 -32.22 14.16 49.32
N ARG A 114 -33.32 13.43 49.12
CA ARG A 114 -34.62 13.80 49.73
C ARG A 114 -35.75 12.82 49.41
N HIS A 115 -36.33 12.28 50.48
CA HIS A 115 -37.72 11.80 50.53
C HIS A 115 -38.69 13.00 50.44
N LYS A 116 -39.74 12.91 49.61
CA LYS A 116 -41.17 12.96 50.00
C LYS A 116 -42.10 13.08 48.78
N GLN A 117 -43.25 12.43 48.92
CA GLN A 117 -44.35 12.26 47.97
C GLN A 117 -45.17 13.55 47.76
N ALA A 118 -45.78 13.69 46.57
CA ALA A 118 -47.11 14.28 46.38
C ALA A 118 -47.70 13.90 45.00
N PRO A 119 -49.00 13.57 44.90
CA PRO A 119 -49.68 13.27 43.65
C PRO A 119 -50.35 14.51 43.06
N GLY A 120 -50.29 14.69 41.74
CA GLY A 120 -50.94 15.83 41.09
C GLY A 120 -50.75 15.81 39.58
N GLN A 121 -51.76 15.29 38.89
CA GLN A 121 -52.25 15.67 37.57
C GLN A 121 -51.55 16.89 36.94
N HIS A 122 -50.97 16.73 35.74
CA HIS A 122 -51.20 17.61 34.59
C HIS A 122 -50.58 17.01 33.32
N THR A 123 -51.39 17.07 32.27
CA THR A 123 -51.25 16.52 30.92
C THR A 123 -50.13 17.15 30.08
N ILE A 124 -49.27 16.28 29.55
CA ILE A 124 -48.67 16.25 28.21
C ILE A 124 -48.34 17.61 27.54
N LEU A 125 -47.09 18.04 27.66
CA LEU A 125 -46.37 18.74 26.58
C LEU A 125 -45.23 17.84 26.11
N ARG A 126 -45.36 17.30 24.89
CA ARG A 126 -44.38 16.44 24.21
C ARG A 126 -43.14 17.26 23.84
N GLY A 127 -42.20 17.39 24.76
CA GLY A 127 -40.81 17.71 24.46
C GLY A 127 -40.09 16.45 23.96
N ARG A 128 -39.80 16.40 22.66
CA ARG A 128 -39.05 15.34 21.99
C ARG A 128 -37.62 15.29 22.57
N LYS A 129 -37.40 14.44 23.59
CA LYS A 129 -36.05 14.01 24.02
C LYS A 129 -35.39 13.32 22.83
N THR A 130 -34.52 14.04 22.13
CA THR A 130 -33.49 13.44 21.30
C THR A 130 -32.62 12.58 22.23
N LYS A 131 -32.73 11.26 22.09
CA LYS A 131 -31.78 10.30 22.64
C LYS A 131 -30.39 10.70 22.17
N THR A 132 -29.62 11.33 23.05
CA THR A 132 -28.17 11.46 22.92
C THR A 132 -27.61 10.03 23.00
N GLY A 133 -27.53 9.38 21.85
CA GLY A 133 -26.87 8.10 21.70
C GLY A 133 -25.40 8.30 22.04
N ASN A 134 -24.95 7.52 23.01
CA ASN A 134 -23.57 7.26 23.36
C ASN A 134 -22.73 7.07 22.07
N LYS A 135 -22.12 8.14 21.56
CA LYS A 135 -21.16 8.02 20.45
C LYS A 135 -19.88 7.48 21.06
N ASP A 136 -19.53 6.26 20.65
CA ASP A 136 -18.26 5.60 20.93
C ASP A 136 -17.10 6.60 20.88
N LEU A 137 -16.57 6.93 22.05
CA LEU A 137 -15.34 7.72 22.23
C LEU A 137 -14.09 6.95 21.76
N SER A 138 -14.24 5.73 21.25
CA SER A 138 -13.16 4.86 20.80
C SER A 138 -12.80 5.06 19.33
N GLU A 139 -13.55 5.83 18.52
CA GLU A 139 -13.24 6.02 17.09
C GLU A 139 -12.89 7.47 16.76
N PHE A 140 -11.79 7.68 16.03
CA PHE A 140 -11.45 8.98 15.46
C PHE A 140 -11.03 8.85 14.00
N VAL A 141 -11.30 9.89 13.21
CA VAL A 141 -10.96 9.91 11.78
C VAL A 141 -9.69 10.72 11.56
N VAL A 142 -8.73 10.13 10.86
CA VAL A 142 -7.48 10.76 10.46
C VAL A 142 -7.42 10.88 8.94
N LYS A 143 -6.79 11.95 8.46
CA LYS A 143 -6.70 12.25 7.04
C LYS A 143 -5.28 12.03 6.54
N ILE A 144 -5.14 11.13 5.57
CA ILE A 144 -3.93 10.91 4.79
C ILE A 144 -4.14 11.59 3.44
N PHE A 145 -3.09 12.15 2.82
CA PHE A 145 -3.22 12.66 1.45
C PHE A 145 -2.43 11.80 0.46
N ILE A 146 -3.09 11.39 -0.63
CA ILE A 146 -2.54 10.46 -1.64
C ILE A 146 -2.55 11.11 -3.02
N GLY A 147 -1.45 11.02 -3.75
CA GLY A 147 -1.38 11.41 -5.17
C GLY A 147 -0.89 10.27 -6.04
N VAL A 148 -1.51 10.11 -7.20
CA VAL A 148 -1.15 9.11 -8.22
C VAL A 148 -0.76 9.85 -9.49
N GLU A 149 0.54 10.00 -9.70
CA GLU A 149 1.11 10.92 -10.69
C GLU A 149 1.57 10.21 -11.96
N TYR A 150 1.03 10.66 -13.08
CA TYR A 150 1.40 10.21 -14.41
C TYR A 150 2.30 11.20 -15.10
N GLU A 151 3.17 10.73 -15.99
CA GLU A 151 4.05 11.54 -16.83
C GLU A 151 4.04 11.01 -18.27
N CYS A 152 3.87 11.90 -19.25
CA CYS A 152 3.95 11.54 -20.67
C CYS A 152 5.35 11.85 -21.26
N PRO A 153 5.69 11.32 -22.46
CA PRO A 153 6.98 11.58 -23.11
C PRO A 153 7.32 13.05 -23.39
N ARG A 154 6.34 13.97 -23.31
CA ARG A 154 6.57 15.42 -23.43
C ARG A 154 6.92 16.08 -22.08
N GLY A 155 6.93 15.33 -20.98
CA GLY A 155 7.10 15.85 -19.63
C GLY A 155 5.84 16.44 -19.01
N HIS A 156 4.67 16.34 -19.66
CA HIS A 156 3.41 16.72 -18.98
C HIS A 156 3.07 15.70 -17.92
N ARG A 157 2.78 16.21 -16.73
CA ARG A 157 2.44 15.45 -15.53
C ARG A 157 1.01 15.75 -15.11
N PHE A 158 0.34 14.79 -14.50
CA PHE A 158 -0.99 15.01 -13.92
C PHE A 158 -1.30 13.95 -12.87
N MET A 159 -2.19 14.29 -11.94
CA MET A 159 -2.70 13.35 -10.95
C MET A 159 -4.00 12.71 -11.45
N CYS A 160 -4.26 11.45 -11.08
CA CYS A 160 -5.57 10.81 -11.24
C CYS A 160 -6.32 10.72 -9.90
N SER A 161 -7.64 10.88 -9.93
CA SER A 161 -8.53 10.71 -8.78
C SER A 161 -9.25 9.36 -8.73
N ALA A 162 -9.18 8.60 -9.83
CA ALA A 162 -9.66 7.23 -9.95
C ALA A 162 -8.94 6.53 -11.11
N PRO A 163 -9.07 5.20 -11.26
CA PRO A 163 -8.46 4.46 -12.38
C PRO A 163 -8.80 5.01 -13.76
N ASP A 164 -9.97 5.64 -13.91
CA ASP A 164 -10.52 6.17 -15.17
C ASP A 164 -10.58 7.70 -15.22
N LYS A 165 -10.10 8.40 -14.18
CA LYS A 165 -10.36 9.83 -13.99
C LYS A 165 -9.11 10.63 -13.62
N VAL A 166 -8.77 11.60 -14.47
CA VAL A 166 -7.79 12.64 -14.14
C VAL A 166 -8.35 13.56 -13.06
N LEU A 167 -7.54 13.86 -12.04
CA LEU A 167 -7.87 14.83 -11.00
C LEU A 167 -7.90 16.24 -11.61
N LYS A 168 -9.01 16.94 -11.39
CA LYS A 168 -9.19 18.35 -11.75
C LYS A 168 -9.81 19.08 -10.58
N THR A 169 -9.15 20.11 -10.09
CA THR A 169 -9.70 21.02 -9.09
C THR A 169 -10.56 22.10 -9.75
N THR A 170 -11.55 22.59 -9.00
CA THR A 170 -12.30 23.78 -9.41
C THR A 170 -11.41 25.01 -9.29
N GLY A 171 -11.76 26.13 -9.94
CA GLY A 171 -10.96 27.37 -9.91
C GLY A 171 -10.66 27.96 -8.52
N SER A 172 -11.28 27.40 -7.47
CA SER A 172 -11.01 27.69 -6.05
C SER A 172 -9.96 26.78 -5.40
N GLY A 173 -9.33 25.87 -6.15
CA GLY A 173 -8.38 24.89 -5.60
C GLY A 173 -9.02 23.74 -4.79
N LEU A 174 -10.34 23.60 -4.83
CA LEU A 174 -11.05 22.59 -4.04
C LEU A 174 -11.00 21.22 -4.73
N VAL A 175 -10.48 20.22 -4.00
CA VAL A 175 -10.55 18.80 -4.38
C VAL A 175 -11.87 18.22 -3.89
N LYS A 176 -12.75 17.81 -4.81
CA LYS A 176 -14.04 17.18 -4.47
C LYS A 176 -13.97 15.66 -4.35
N ASP A 177 -13.00 15.05 -5.03
CA ASP A 177 -12.77 13.61 -4.98
C ASP A 177 -12.03 13.23 -3.69
N ASN A 178 -12.16 11.97 -3.25
CA ASN A 178 -11.42 11.42 -2.11
C ASN A 178 -10.50 10.28 -2.56
N GLY A 179 -9.65 9.81 -1.64
CA GLY A 179 -8.65 8.78 -1.92
C GLY A 179 -9.20 7.36 -2.05
N ASN A 180 -10.48 7.10 -1.76
CA ASN A 180 -10.99 5.72 -1.66
C ASN A 180 -10.86 4.92 -2.95
N LYS A 181 -11.07 5.57 -4.10
CA LYS A 181 -10.96 4.89 -5.40
C LYS A 181 -9.53 4.50 -5.72
N VAL A 182 -8.56 5.36 -5.43
CA VAL A 182 -7.15 5.10 -5.73
C VAL A 182 -6.50 4.14 -4.74
N THR A 183 -7.01 4.05 -3.51
CA THR A 183 -6.48 3.11 -2.50
C THR A 183 -7.13 1.73 -2.59
N GLY A 184 -8.40 1.66 -3.03
CA GLY A 184 -9.18 0.43 -3.09
C GLY A 184 -9.25 -0.27 -4.46
N SER A 185 -8.65 0.29 -5.51
CA SER A 185 -8.72 -0.26 -6.87
C SER A 185 -7.34 -0.39 -7.50
N ASP A 186 -7.22 -1.27 -8.50
CA ASP A 186 -6.06 -1.29 -9.39
C ASP A 186 -5.98 0.05 -10.13
N MET A 187 -4.80 0.67 -10.13
CA MET A 187 -4.53 1.89 -10.88
C MET A 187 -3.83 1.54 -12.20
N PRO A 188 -4.23 2.11 -13.34
CA PRO A 188 -3.56 1.82 -14.61
C PRO A 188 -2.12 2.28 -14.57
N LEU A 189 -1.18 1.47 -15.07
CA LEU A 189 0.20 1.88 -15.29
C LEU A 189 0.28 2.86 -16.47
N TYR A 190 -0.61 2.74 -17.46
CA TYR A 190 -0.64 3.57 -18.65
C TYR A 190 -1.99 4.29 -18.79
N PHE A 191 -1.95 5.61 -18.99
CA PHE A 191 -3.13 6.46 -19.04
C PHE A 191 -3.04 7.48 -20.19
N PRO A 192 -4.14 7.78 -20.91
CA PRO A 192 -4.11 8.80 -21.97
C PRO A 192 -3.81 10.20 -21.38
N CYS A 193 -2.71 10.82 -21.82
CA CYS A 193 -2.37 12.18 -21.41
C CYS A 193 -3.46 13.18 -21.86
N PRO A 194 -3.95 14.06 -20.98
CA PRO A 194 -4.86 15.15 -21.33
C PRO A 194 -4.15 16.33 -22.04
N CYS A 195 -3.00 16.06 -22.63
CA CYS A 195 -2.26 16.92 -23.52
C CYS A 195 -3.18 17.42 -24.66
N ARG A 196 -3.12 18.71 -25.02
CA ARG A 196 -3.80 19.22 -26.23
C ARG A 196 -3.09 18.70 -27.48
N ASN A 197 -3.50 17.54 -27.98
CA ASN A 197 -3.02 16.94 -29.22
C ASN A 197 -4.15 16.13 -29.88
N ALA A 198 -4.14 15.99 -31.21
CA ALA A 198 -5.16 15.26 -31.95
C ALA A 198 -5.22 13.77 -31.59
N LYS A 199 -4.06 13.17 -31.27
CA LYS A 199 -3.95 11.82 -30.68
C LYS A 199 -3.36 11.94 -29.26
N PRO A 200 -4.04 11.42 -28.23
CA PRO A 200 -3.51 11.46 -26.88
C PRO A 200 -2.26 10.58 -26.78
N LEU A 201 -1.19 11.13 -26.21
CA LEU A 201 0.02 10.37 -25.89
C LEU A 201 -0.26 9.46 -24.68
N VAL A 202 0.44 8.34 -24.60
CA VAL A 202 0.39 7.48 -23.41
C VAL A 202 1.29 8.07 -22.33
N ALA A 203 0.71 8.36 -21.17
CA ALA A 203 1.42 8.70 -19.94
C ALA A 203 1.59 7.45 -19.08
N GLN A 204 2.68 7.38 -18.33
CA GLN A 204 2.97 6.28 -17.41
C GLN A 204 2.86 6.74 -15.97
N LEU A 205 2.36 5.88 -15.08
CA LEU A 205 2.37 6.11 -13.64
C LEU A 205 3.83 6.11 -13.15
N MET A 206 4.29 7.26 -12.67
CA MET A 206 5.70 7.46 -12.29
C MET A 206 5.91 7.69 -10.80
N ARG A 207 4.95 8.31 -10.10
CA ARG A 207 5.14 8.69 -8.70
C ARG A 207 3.86 8.49 -7.88
N ILE A 208 4.04 8.01 -6.66
CA ILE A 208 3.00 7.94 -5.64
C ILE A 208 3.40 8.87 -4.50
N HIS A 209 2.51 9.79 -4.17
CA HIS A 209 2.67 10.79 -3.13
C HIS A 209 1.87 10.36 -1.91
N VAL A 210 2.49 10.40 -0.72
CA VAL A 210 1.83 10.07 0.54
C VAL A 210 2.21 11.09 1.61
N VAL A 211 1.22 11.79 2.14
CA VAL A 211 1.40 12.68 3.30
C VAL A 211 0.77 12.01 4.50
N THR A 212 1.61 11.60 5.45
CA THR A 212 1.18 10.92 6.68
C THR A 212 0.75 11.93 7.74
N PRO A 213 -0.26 11.59 8.58
CA PRO A 213 -0.77 12.50 9.59
C PRO A 213 0.14 12.55 10.81
N LYS A 214 -0.13 13.52 11.70
CA LYS A 214 0.47 13.58 13.04
C LYS A 214 -0.08 12.55 14.01
N ALA A 215 -1.27 12.01 13.73
CA ALA A 215 -1.91 11.02 14.56
C ALA A 215 -1.08 9.72 14.63
N PRO A 216 -1.17 8.96 15.74
CA PRO A 216 -0.40 7.76 15.95
C PRO A 216 -0.98 6.59 15.12
N ILE A 217 -0.77 6.62 13.81
CA ILE A 217 -1.03 5.50 12.91
C ILE A 217 0.25 5.10 12.17
N HIS A 218 0.27 3.89 11.66
CA HIS A 218 1.30 3.40 10.75
C HIS A 218 0.72 3.26 9.36
N VAL A 219 1.22 4.08 8.45
CA VAL A 219 0.93 3.96 7.02
C VAL A 219 2.00 3.07 6.42
N THR A 220 1.60 2.05 5.67
CA THR A 220 2.53 1.11 5.02
C THR A 220 2.26 1.01 3.52
N LEU A 221 3.32 0.74 2.75
CA LEU A 221 3.28 0.57 1.31
C LEU A 221 3.75 -0.83 0.89
N ASN A 222 2.97 -1.51 0.06
CA ASN A 222 3.32 -2.78 -0.57
C ASN A 222 3.09 -2.73 -2.09
N PRO A 223 3.89 -1.94 -2.83
CA PRO A 223 3.67 -1.71 -4.25
C PRO A 223 3.92 -2.99 -5.06
N LYS A 224 2.97 -3.30 -5.95
CA LYS A 224 3.02 -4.44 -6.86
C LYS A 224 2.55 -3.99 -8.23
N VAL A 225 3.38 -4.16 -9.26
CA VAL A 225 3.06 -3.68 -10.61
C VAL A 225 3.11 -4.81 -11.62
N GLN A 226 2.09 -4.90 -12.45
CA GLN A 226 2.06 -5.78 -13.61
C GLN A 226 2.04 -4.91 -14.88
N PRO A 227 3.16 -4.80 -15.61
CA PRO A 227 3.27 -3.83 -16.72
C PRO A 227 2.55 -4.23 -18.00
N ALA A 228 2.18 -5.49 -18.17
CA ALA A 228 1.42 -5.98 -19.33
C ALA A 228 0.43 -7.09 -18.91
N PRO A 229 -0.50 -7.51 -19.77
CA PRO A 229 -1.35 -8.66 -19.46
C PRO A 229 -0.55 -9.94 -19.24
N ALA A 230 -1.17 -10.94 -18.61
CA ALA A 230 -0.60 -12.28 -18.47
C ALA A 230 -0.12 -12.79 -19.86
N PRO A 231 1.06 -13.45 -19.94
CA PRO A 231 1.83 -14.07 -18.86
C PRO A 231 2.85 -13.16 -18.13
N CYS A 232 2.71 -11.84 -18.18
CA CYS A 232 3.59 -10.91 -17.47
C CYS A 232 3.58 -11.12 -15.93
N PRO A 233 4.76 -11.19 -15.27
CA PRO A 233 4.85 -11.36 -13.82
C PRO A 233 4.54 -10.06 -13.07
N VAL A 234 4.40 -10.17 -11.74
CA VAL A 234 4.17 -9.01 -10.87
C VAL A 234 5.50 -8.54 -10.27
N PHE A 235 5.92 -7.33 -10.61
CA PHE A 235 7.13 -6.70 -10.08
C PHE A 235 6.91 -6.14 -8.69
N ILE A 236 7.93 -6.30 -7.83
CA ILE A 236 7.89 -5.96 -6.40
C ILE A 236 9.17 -5.21 -5.99
N THR A 237 9.17 -4.62 -4.79
CA THR A 237 10.31 -3.85 -4.26
C THR A 237 11.37 -4.71 -3.58
N GLY A 238 11.06 -5.95 -3.20
CA GLY A 238 11.96 -6.86 -2.50
C GLY A 238 12.02 -6.72 -0.99
N PHE A 239 11.19 -5.85 -0.41
CA PHE A 239 10.97 -5.87 1.03
C PHE A 239 10.07 -7.06 1.40
N GLU A 240 10.49 -7.85 2.39
CA GLU A 240 9.70 -8.98 2.90
C GLU A 240 8.41 -8.53 3.59
N GLN A 241 8.43 -7.33 4.18
CA GLN A 241 7.29 -6.73 4.87
C GLN A 241 6.89 -5.40 4.20
N PRO A 242 5.62 -4.99 4.29
CA PRO A 242 5.18 -3.67 3.84
C PRO A 242 6.03 -2.54 4.41
N ILE A 243 6.40 -1.59 3.56
CA ILE A 243 7.31 -0.49 3.91
C ILE A 243 6.59 0.50 4.80
N ARG A 244 7.01 0.63 6.06
CA ARG A 244 6.41 1.56 7.04
C ARG A 244 6.91 2.98 6.82
N LEU A 245 5.98 3.92 6.67
CA LEU A 245 6.25 5.35 6.56
C LEU A 245 6.27 6.00 7.94
N SER A 246 7.18 6.96 8.14
CA SER A 246 7.18 7.79 9.34
C SER A 246 5.95 8.70 9.39
N GLN A 247 5.52 9.04 10.60
CA GLN A 247 4.41 9.98 10.84
C GLN A 247 4.81 11.40 10.48
N SER A 248 3.81 12.27 10.30
CA SER A 248 3.99 13.70 10.05
C SER A 248 4.92 14.04 8.88
N ALA A 249 4.99 13.20 7.86
CA ALA A 249 5.99 13.30 6.79
C ALA A 249 5.35 13.24 5.40
N TYR A 250 6.06 13.80 4.42
CA TYR A 250 5.71 13.71 3.01
C TYR A 250 6.68 12.76 2.30
N TRP A 251 6.14 11.67 1.80
CA TRP A 251 6.85 10.62 1.07
C TRP A 251 6.49 10.60 -0.41
N VAL A 252 7.47 10.27 -1.24
CA VAL A 252 7.28 9.99 -2.67
C VAL A 252 7.93 8.64 -3.00
N LEU A 253 7.11 7.70 -3.47
CA LEU A 253 7.58 6.48 -4.12
C LEU A 253 7.66 6.73 -5.62
N ARG A 254 8.86 6.63 -6.19
CA ARG A 254 9.09 6.61 -7.63
C ARG A 254 9.04 5.17 -8.13
N LEU A 255 8.19 4.95 -9.13
CA LEU A 255 8.08 3.68 -9.81
C LEU A 255 9.17 3.53 -10.87
N PRO A 256 9.53 2.29 -11.23
CA PRO A 256 10.38 2.00 -12.38
C PRO A 256 9.85 2.64 -13.67
N TYR A 257 10.77 3.24 -14.45
CA TYR A 257 10.45 3.77 -15.78
C TYR A 257 10.33 2.63 -16.81
N VAL A 258 11.21 1.64 -16.74
CA VAL A 258 11.17 0.42 -17.56
C VAL A 258 11.15 -0.78 -16.62
N TYR A 259 10.27 -1.73 -16.89
CA TYR A 259 10.22 -3.00 -16.17
C TYR A 259 10.95 -4.06 -16.99
N VAL A 260 11.91 -4.77 -16.41
CA VAL A 260 12.72 -5.78 -17.12
C VAL A 260 12.59 -7.11 -16.40
N GLY A 261 11.99 -8.09 -17.06
CA GLY A 261 11.93 -9.48 -16.57
C GLY A 261 12.81 -10.40 -17.40
N ASP A 262 12.62 -11.71 -17.24
CA ASP A 262 13.45 -12.74 -17.89
C ASP A 262 13.37 -12.73 -19.43
N HIS A 263 12.25 -12.24 -19.98
CA HIS A 263 12.04 -12.10 -21.42
C HIS A 263 12.45 -10.73 -21.98
N GLY A 264 13.13 -9.91 -21.18
CA GLY A 264 13.57 -8.56 -21.55
C GLY A 264 12.63 -7.45 -21.07
N PRO A 265 12.75 -6.23 -21.65
CA PRO A 265 12.02 -5.07 -21.19
C PRO A 265 10.56 -5.06 -21.65
N TYR A 266 9.66 -4.73 -20.72
CA TYR A 266 8.28 -4.38 -21.01
C TYR A 266 8.22 -2.93 -21.51
N VAL A 267 7.93 -2.78 -22.81
CA VAL A 267 7.92 -1.48 -23.49
C VAL A 267 6.59 -0.77 -23.29
N THR A 268 6.64 0.51 -22.95
CA THR A 268 5.47 1.38 -22.85
C THR A 268 4.71 1.42 -24.18
N PRO A 269 3.38 1.21 -24.18
CA PRO A 269 2.58 1.26 -25.39
C PRO A 269 2.71 2.61 -26.12
N LYS A 270 2.85 2.56 -27.44
CA LYS A 270 2.90 3.77 -28.30
C LYS A 270 1.53 4.39 -28.54
N GLU A 271 0.48 3.59 -28.42
CA GLU A 271 -0.91 3.97 -28.62
C GLU A 271 -1.72 3.72 -27.34
N PRO A 272 -2.84 4.44 -27.13
CA PRO A 272 -3.71 4.20 -25.99
C PRO A 272 -4.17 2.75 -25.92
N VAL A 273 -3.97 2.14 -24.75
CA VAL A 273 -4.38 0.77 -24.45
C VAL A 273 -5.54 0.77 -23.45
N PRO A 274 -6.29 -0.34 -23.32
CA PRO A 274 -7.23 -0.52 -22.22
C PRO A 274 -6.58 -0.26 -20.86
N LEU A 275 -7.32 0.34 -19.92
CA LEU A 275 -6.80 0.74 -18.60
C LEU A 275 -6.30 -0.46 -17.76
N ASN A 276 -6.76 -1.67 -18.06
CA ASN A 276 -6.34 -2.90 -17.40
C ASN A 276 -5.11 -3.57 -18.04
N TYR A 277 -4.52 -2.98 -19.10
CA TYR A 277 -3.37 -3.53 -19.81
C TYR A 277 -2.15 -3.69 -18.89
N GLY A 278 -1.76 -2.61 -18.23
CA GLY A 278 -0.74 -2.60 -17.20
C GLY A 278 -1.29 -1.88 -15.98
N ARG A 279 -0.94 -2.34 -14.77
CA ARG A 279 -1.56 -1.87 -13.53
C ARG A 279 -0.62 -1.91 -12.33
N LEU A 280 -0.75 -0.90 -11.48
CA LEU A 280 -0.39 -0.96 -10.07
C LEU A 280 -1.56 -1.64 -9.34
N LEU A 281 -1.29 -2.76 -8.68
CA LEU A 281 -2.31 -3.56 -8.02
C LEU A 281 -2.84 -2.88 -6.75
N ALA A 282 -4.13 -3.09 -6.49
CA ALA A 282 -4.77 -2.75 -5.22
C ALA A 282 -4.08 -3.45 -4.05
N GLY A 283 -4.32 -2.94 -2.83
CA GLY A 283 -3.63 -3.42 -1.62
C GLY A 283 -2.22 -2.84 -1.45
N MET A 284 -1.84 -1.85 -2.27
CA MET A 284 -0.61 -1.08 -2.08
C MET A 284 -0.59 -0.35 -0.73
N TYR A 285 -1.72 0.16 -0.26
CA TYR A 285 -1.79 0.97 0.96
C TYR A 285 -2.40 0.16 2.11
N SER A 286 -1.78 0.21 3.27
CA SER A 286 -2.35 -0.38 4.49
C SER A 286 -2.10 0.51 5.70
N ILE A 287 -3.00 0.40 6.69
CA ILE A 287 -2.99 1.20 7.90
C ILE A 287 -3.10 0.27 9.09
N THR A 288 -2.16 0.40 10.01
CA THR A 288 -2.19 -0.30 11.30
C THR A 288 -2.09 0.71 12.43
N GLU A 289 -2.78 0.45 13.53
CA GLU A 289 -2.72 1.30 14.72
C GLU A 289 -1.38 1.09 15.44
N VAL A 290 -0.87 2.15 16.07
CA VAL A 290 0.28 2.00 16.97
C VAL A 290 -0.26 1.42 18.28
N ALA A 291 0.04 0.15 18.57
CA ALA A 291 -0.10 -0.35 19.93
C ALA A 291 0.87 0.45 20.82
N PRO A 292 0.45 0.96 21.99
CA PRO A 292 1.38 1.61 22.91
C PRO A 292 2.48 0.60 23.28
N GLU A 293 3.75 0.98 23.07
CA GLU A 293 4.87 0.16 23.54
C GLU A 293 4.78 0.03 25.05
N GLU A 294 4.65 -1.21 25.55
CA GLU A 294 4.84 -1.51 26.97
C GLU A 294 6.30 -1.18 27.32
N LYS A 295 6.48 -0.23 28.24
CA LYS A 295 7.79 0.15 28.79
C LYS A 295 8.26 -0.84 29.84
#